data_AF-A0AAU0RBL8-F1
#
_entry.id   AF-A0AAU0RBL8-F1
#
_cell.length_a   1.000
_cell.length_b   1.000
_cell.length_c   1.000
_cell.angle_alpha   90.00
_cell.angle_beta   90.00
_cell.angle_gamma   90.00
#
_symmetry.space_group_name_H-M   'P 1'
#
loop_
_entity.id
_entity.type
_entity.pdbx_description
1 polymer ?
#
loop_
_entity_poly.entity_id
_entity_poly.type
_entity_poly.pdbx_seq_one_letter_code
_entity_poly.pdbx_strand_id
1 'polypeptide(L)'
;MNKKNEPASTLVEKNFEDFFTWGNVPIELVRFTSAGQKYFFVYVHNFLEWRLGVPDDDDIITYAIQSKLFLRQKGYLTADEIKRAKKLPLYNPRQSEKENWFKDENGVQRTLIWHKNPVSGFSYYGLPSAIAGMIYQILEYKGARYNLDNFDNNMVVSALLALKGNLSQQEADRIGKKAIQTHTGDGKRGRVMVVASEEGIEGSDLHTFDTAKDGSFSESDDKWTQKIILANEWDAVLAGIQSSSTMGKGSGFLTKIIEHINKTVILPAQQDLMDNVWTTIFKVAGEWMGWDLSKYKLAIKSNVDISGLTDVDITPAVTVNEVREAKGLPDDPTEKGSMYLGELKGKQQNNNQDVQTQPTNA
;
A
#
# COMPACT_ATOMS: atom_id res chain seq x y z
N MET A 1 -2.72 -7.83 24.15
CA MET A 1 -3.18 -6.45 23.86
C MET A 1 -2.32 -5.48 24.64
N ASN A 2 -1.99 -4.33 24.07
CA ASN A 2 -1.08 -3.36 24.67
C ASN A 2 -1.82 -2.35 25.58
N LYS A 3 -1.10 -1.46 26.27
CA LYS A 3 -1.74 -0.42 27.12
C LYS A 3 -2.65 0.55 26.37
N LYS A 4 -2.54 0.64 25.04
CA LYS A 4 -3.42 1.46 24.20
C LYS A 4 -4.70 0.71 23.79
N ASN A 5 -4.89 -0.52 24.28
CA ASN A 5 -6.02 -1.38 23.95
C ASN A 5 -6.13 -1.69 22.45
N GLU A 6 -5.01 -1.67 21.71
CA GLU A 6 -5.00 -1.98 20.29
C GLU A 6 -5.18 -3.50 20.08
N PRO A 7 -6.11 -3.93 19.21
CA PRO A 7 -6.28 -5.34 18.89
C PRO A 7 -5.12 -5.84 18.02
N ALA A 8 -4.95 -7.16 17.97
CA ALA A 8 -3.89 -7.78 17.18
C ALA A 8 -4.01 -7.43 15.68
N SER A 9 -5.23 -7.31 15.15
CA SER A 9 -5.48 -6.89 13.76
C SER A 9 -4.86 -5.53 13.43
N THR A 10 -5.03 -4.53 14.30
CA THR A 10 -4.44 -3.20 14.12
C THR A 10 -2.90 -3.24 14.18
N LEU A 11 -2.32 -4.14 14.98
CA LEU A 11 -0.87 -4.31 15.02
C LEU A 11 -0.35 -4.96 13.72
N VAL A 12 -1.08 -5.93 13.18
CA VAL A 12 -0.76 -6.55 11.87
C VAL A 12 -0.84 -5.53 10.75
N GLU A 13 -1.92 -4.75 10.70
CA GLU A 13 -2.13 -3.69 9.71
C GLU A 13 -0.99 -2.67 9.73
N LYS A 14 -0.69 -2.09 10.90
CA LYS A 14 0.43 -1.16 11.08
C LYS A 14 1.78 -1.76 10.68
N ASN A 15 2.00 -3.04 10.99
CA ASN A 15 3.24 -3.71 10.61
C ASN A 15 3.37 -3.79 9.08
N PHE A 16 2.32 -4.23 8.37
CA PHE A 16 2.36 -4.27 6.92
C PHE A 16 2.52 -2.88 6.31
N GLU A 17 1.78 -1.88 6.79
CA GLU A 17 1.90 -0.49 6.34
C GLU A 17 3.34 0.01 6.46
N ASP A 18 3.95 -0.13 7.65
CA ASP A 18 5.32 0.34 7.88
C ASP A 18 6.36 -0.51 7.13
N PHE A 19 6.14 -1.82 6.99
CA PHE A 19 7.02 -2.72 6.25
C PHE A 19 7.10 -2.33 4.77
N PHE A 20 5.95 -2.11 4.12
CA PHE A 20 5.92 -1.73 2.70
C PHE A 20 6.32 -0.27 2.48
N THR A 21 5.97 0.64 3.41
CA THR A 21 6.22 2.09 3.28
C THR A 21 7.66 2.49 3.65
N TRP A 22 8.21 1.93 4.72
CA TRP A 22 9.51 2.31 5.26
C TRP A 22 10.58 1.21 5.15
N GLY A 23 10.18 -0.03 4.87
CA GLY A 23 11.06 -1.19 4.82
C GLY A 23 11.56 -1.66 6.19
N ASN A 24 11.14 -1.01 7.29
CA ASN A 24 11.66 -1.26 8.63
C ASN A 24 10.57 -1.01 9.68
N VAL A 25 10.40 -1.95 10.59
CA VAL A 25 9.34 -1.93 11.61
C VAL A 25 9.93 -2.35 12.96
N PRO A 26 10.17 -1.41 13.89
CA PRO A 26 10.54 -1.71 15.27
C PRO A 26 9.32 -2.20 16.07
N ILE A 27 9.43 -3.40 16.64
CA ILE A 27 8.34 -4.03 17.41
C ILE A 27 8.83 -4.28 18.84
N GLU A 28 8.33 -3.53 19.81
CA GLU A 28 8.71 -3.67 21.22
C GLU A 28 7.84 -4.72 21.91
N LEU A 29 8.49 -5.68 22.56
CA LEU A 29 7.86 -6.66 23.42
C LEU A 29 8.08 -6.25 24.87
N VAL A 30 7.01 -6.22 25.66
CA VAL A 30 7.05 -5.79 27.05
C VAL A 30 6.40 -6.86 27.92
N ARG A 31 7.15 -7.39 28.88
CA ARG A 31 6.64 -8.38 29.85
C ARG A 31 6.86 -7.90 31.28
N PHE A 32 5.88 -8.12 32.14
CA PHE A 32 5.92 -7.74 33.55
C PHE A 32 4.87 -8.50 34.36
N THR A 33 5.02 -8.45 35.68
CA THR A 33 4.04 -9.01 36.62
C THR A 33 3.45 -7.87 37.44
N SER A 34 2.12 -7.82 37.55
CA SER A 34 1.41 -6.86 38.39
C SER A 34 0.31 -7.59 39.15
N ALA A 35 0.24 -7.37 40.47
CA ALA A 35 -0.73 -8.03 41.35
C ALA A 35 -0.79 -9.57 41.19
N GLY A 36 0.36 -10.22 41.00
CA GLY A 36 0.45 -11.68 40.80
C GLY A 36 0.06 -12.17 39.40
N GLN A 37 -0.47 -11.31 38.53
CA GLN A 37 -0.79 -11.65 37.14
C GLN A 37 0.37 -11.28 36.22
N LYS A 38 0.70 -12.19 35.30
CA LYS A 38 1.69 -11.96 34.23
C LYS A 38 1.02 -11.26 33.05
N TYR A 39 1.70 -10.25 32.52
CA TYR A 39 1.26 -9.51 31.34
C TYR A 39 2.33 -9.55 30.26
N PHE A 40 1.88 -9.57 29.01
CA PHE A 40 2.71 -9.51 27.81
C PHE A 40 2.08 -8.58 26.77
N PHE A 41 2.77 -7.48 26.46
CA PHE A 41 2.32 -6.44 25.54
C PHE A 41 3.25 -6.34 24.34
N VAL A 42 2.67 -5.99 23.19
CA VAL A 42 3.37 -5.80 21.92
C VAL A 42 3.06 -4.40 21.40
N TYR A 43 4.08 -3.67 20.99
CA TYR A 43 3.95 -2.34 20.42
C TYR A 43 4.67 -2.28 19.08
N VAL A 44 3.94 -1.89 18.02
CA VAL A 44 4.55 -1.51 16.74
C VAL A 44 4.85 -0.01 16.83
N HIS A 45 6.11 0.36 16.64
CA HIS A 45 6.57 1.75 16.76
C HIS A 45 6.83 2.38 15.40
N ASN A 46 6.69 3.71 15.35
CA ASN A 46 7.12 4.49 14.20
C ASN A 46 8.64 4.36 14.00
N PHE A 47 9.06 3.81 12.86
CA PHE A 47 10.46 3.66 12.48
C PHE A 47 11.28 4.94 12.59
N LEU A 48 10.70 6.10 12.29
CA LEU A 48 11.43 7.37 12.24
C LEU A 48 12.04 7.77 13.60
N GLU A 49 11.50 7.28 14.71
CA GLU A 49 12.02 7.51 16.08
C GLU A 49 13.08 6.49 16.52
N TRP A 50 13.45 5.54 15.66
CA TRP A 50 14.34 4.44 16.01
C TRP A 50 15.55 4.35 15.07
N ARG A 51 16.73 4.05 15.62
CA ARG A 51 17.92 3.69 14.86
C ARG A 51 18.57 2.45 15.44
N LEU A 52 19.16 1.64 14.59
CA LEU A 52 19.98 0.50 14.98
C LEU A 52 21.25 1.00 15.67
N GLY A 53 21.74 0.22 16.63
CA GLY A 53 23.02 0.44 17.28
C GLY A 53 24.19 0.25 16.31
N VAL A 54 25.40 0.42 16.83
CA VAL A 54 26.61 0.06 16.09
C VAL A 54 26.73 -1.48 16.10
N PRO A 55 27.08 -2.13 14.98
CA PRO A 55 27.38 -3.55 14.97
C PRO A 55 28.53 -3.89 15.91
N ASP A 56 28.49 -5.09 16.46
CA ASP A 56 29.61 -5.67 17.18
C ASP A 56 30.70 -6.18 16.22
N ASP A 57 31.74 -6.81 16.77
CA ASP A 57 32.89 -7.32 16.01
C ASP A 57 32.50 -8.42 14.99
N ASP A 58 31.34 -9.07 15.17
CA ASP A 58 30.79 -10.10 14.28
C ASP A 58 29.79 -9.53 13.25
N ASP A 59 29.72 -8.20 13.12
CA ASP A 59 28.78 -7.47 12.26
C ASP A 59 27.30 -7.64 12.65
N ILE A 60 27.04 -7.95 13.93
CA ILE A 60 25.68 -8.17 14.45
C ILE A 60 25.22 -6.94 15.23
N ILE A 61 24.03 -6.44 14.89
CA ILE A 61 23.38 -5.41 15.69
C ILE A 61 22.74 -6.06 16.91
N THR A 62 23.07 -5.59 18.11
CA THR A 62 22.56 -6.15 19.37
C THR A 62 21.53 -5.26 20.07
N TYR A 63 21.41 -3.99 19.68
CA TYR A 63 20.46 -3.05 20.29
C TYR A 63 19.96 -2.01 19.29
N ALA A 64 18.87 -1.35 19.65
CA ALA A 64 18.35 -0.17 18.96
C ALA A 64 18.14 0.99 19.93
N ILE A 65 18.22 2.20 19.39
CA ILE A 65 18.13 3.47 20.11
C ILE A 65 16.81 4.14 19.73
N GLN A 66 16.02 4.52 20.74
CA GLN A 66 14.80 5.31 20.58
C GLN A 66 15.06 6.77 20.94
N SER A 67 14.69 7.69 20.03
CA SER A 67 14.67 9.12 20.33
C SER A 67 13.76 9.90 19.39
N LYS A 68 12.92 10.75 19.98
CA LYS A 68 12.12 11.72 19.22
C LYS A 68 12.96 12.78 18.50
N LEU A 69 14.22 12.96 18.91
CA LEU A 69 15.12 13.92 18.28
C LEU A 69 15.49 13.51 16.86
N PHE A 70 15.36 12.23 16.49
CA PHE A 70 15.53 11.78 15.10
C PHE A 70 14.52 12.42 14.13
N LEU A 71 13.36 12.88 14.64
CA LEU A 71 12.34 13.57 13.85
C LEU A 71 12.66 15.06 13.60
N ARG A 72 13.67 15.61 14.31
CA ARG A 72 14.04 17.02 14.17
C ARG A 72 14.96 17.21 12.96
N GLN A 73 15.05 18.46 12.48
CA GLN A 73 15.81 18.84 11.26
C GLN A 73 17.22 18.24 11.14
N LYS A 74 17.92 17.99 12.25
CA LYS A 74 19.27 17.42 12.22
C LYS A 74 19.28 15.93 11.88
N GLY A 75 18.24 15.16 12.23
CA GLY A 75 18.16 13.73 11.91
C GLY A 75 19.18 12.81 12.61
N TYR A 76 20.06 13.34 13.47
CA TYR A 76 21.07 12.59 14.22
C TYR A 76 21.10 13.00 15.70
N LEU A 77 21.73 12.17 16.54
CA LEU A 77 21.98 12.44 17.94
C LEU A 77 23.47 12.69 18.17
N THR A 78 23.80 13.62 19.05
CA THR A 78 25.15 13.78 19.60
C THR A 78 25.51 12.62 20.53
N ALA A 79 26.79 12.39 20.78
CA ALA A 79 27.25 11.31 21.67
C ALA A 79 26.59 11.37 23.07
N ASP A 80 26.42 12.56 23.63
CA ASP A 80 25.79 12.73 24.94
C ASP A 80 24.27 12.55 24.92
N GLU A 81 23.62 12.79 23.77
CA GLU A 81 22.20 12.45 23.59
C GLU A 81 22.02 10.94 23.43
N ILE A 82 22.93 10.25 22.73
CA ILE A 82 22.91 8.78 22.61
C ILE A 82 23.07 8.11 23.97
N LYS A 83 23.93 8.65 24.85
CA LYS A 83 24.10 8.15 26.23
C LYS A 83 22.82 8.26 27.05
N ARG A 84 22.00 9.27 26.80
CA ARG A 84 20.73 9.54 27.50
C ARG A 84 19.51 8.93 26.82
N ALA A 85 19.65 8.48 25.58
CA ALA A 85 18.58 7.88 24.81
C ALA A 85 18.22 6.48 25.35
N LYS A 86 16.95 6.10 25.19
CA LYS A 86 16.49 4.76 25.55
C LYS A 86 17.09 3.76 24.57
N LYS A 87 17.78 2.74 25.10
CA LYS A 87 18.33 1.63 24.33
C LYS A 87 17.59 0.36 24.68
N LEU A 88 17.14 -0.38 23.67
CA LEU A 88 16.54 -1.70 23.86
C LEU A 88 17.37 -2.75 23.13
N PRO A 89 17.62 -3.92 23.74
CA PRO A 89 18.25 -5.03 23.05
C PRO A 89 17.35 -5.55 21.93
N LEU A 90 17.98 -6.02 20.85
CA LEU A 90 17.29 -6.76 19.80
C LEU A 90 17.16 -8.21 20.24
N TYR A 91 15.97 -8.78 20.08
CA TYR A 91 15.72 -10.16 20.44
C TYR A 91 16.46 -11.12 19.50
N ASN A 92 17.30 -11.97 20.06
CA ASN A 92 18.02 -13.03 19.38
C ASN A 92 17.83 -14.35 20.13
N PRO A 93 17.22 -15.38 19.54
CA PRO A 93 16.96 -16.65 20.22
C PRO A 93 18.23 -17.43 20.62
N ARG A 94 19.41 -17.03 20.13
CA ARG A 94 20.70 -17.63 20.49
C ARG A 94 21.38 -16.94 21.68
N GLN A 95 20.91 -15.75 22.06
CA GLN A 95 21.46 -14.99 23.18
C GLN A 95 20.80 -15.36 24.51
N SER A 96 21.48 -15.07 25.62
CA SER A 96 20.95 -15.32 26.96
C SER A 96 19.75 -14.40 27.27
N GLU A 97 18.90 -14.78 28.23
CA GLU A 97 17.80 -13.90 28.67
C GLU A 97 18.29 -12.54 29.17
N LYS A 98 19.48 -12.49 29.78
CA LYS A 98 20.05 -11.25 30.31
C LYS A 98 20.42 -10.26 29.21
N GLU A 99 20.90 -10.76 28.07
CA GLU A 99 21.25 -9.95 26.90
C GLU A 99 19.99 -9.54 26.12
N ASN A 100 19.03 -10.45 26.01
CA ASN A 100 17.78 -10.22 25.28
C ASN A 100 16.83 -9.22 25.94
N TRP A 101 16.96 -8.93 27.24
CA TRP A 101 15.96 -8.16 27.98
C TRP A 101 16.57 -7.00 28.76
N PHE A 102 16.13 -5.79 28.43
CA PHE A 102 16.33 -4.62 29.27
C PHE A 102 15.32 -4.64 30.43
N LYS A 103 15.80 -4.58 31.68
CA LYS A 103 14.94 -4.52 32.87
C LYS A 103 14.96 -3.11 33.47
N ASP A 104 13.77 -2.55 33.63
CA ASP A 104 13.53 -1.27 34.27
C ASP A 104 13.59 -1.35 35.80
N GLU A 105 13.66 -0.19 36.46
CA GLU A 105 13.59 -0.05 37.92
C GLU A 105 12.31 -0.66 38.50
N ASN A 106 11.21 -0.54 37.76
CA ASN A 106 9.90 -1.10 38.12
C ASN A 106 9.78 -2.62 37.83
N GLY A 107 10.87 -3.29 37.44
CA GLY A 107 10.88 -4.71 37.11
C GLY A 107 10.27 -5.08 35.75
N VAL A 108 9.88 -4.07 34.94
CA VAL A 108 9.37 -4.26 33.59
C VAL A 108 10.50 -4.67 32.65
N GLN A 109 10.32 -5.75 31.90
CA GLN A 109 11.30 -6.24 30.93
C GLN A 109 10.87 -5.88 29.51
N ARG A 110 11.83 -5.39 28.71
CA ARG A 110 11.60 -4.93 27.33
C ARG A 110 12.66 -5.47 26.37
N THR A 111 12.22 -5.84 25.18
CA THR A 111 13.08 -6.23 24.05
C THR A 111 12.45 -5.74 22.74
N LEU A 112 13.19 -5.81 21.64
CA LEU A 112 12.75 -5.32 20.34
C LEU A 112 12.96 -6.39 19.25
N ILE A 113 11.96 -6.61 18.41
CA ILE A 113 12.11 -7.30 17.12
C ILE A 113 12.27 -6.21 16.05
N TRP A 114 13.26 -6.39 15.18
CA TRP A 114 13.44 -5.51 14.01
C TRP A 114 12.97 -6.22 12.75
N HIS A 115 11.73 -5.99 12.36
CA HIS A 115 11.18 -6.56 11.14
C HIS A 115 11.57 -5.66 9.95
N LYS A 116 12.24 -6.21 8.94
CA LYS A 116 12.76 -5.43 7.81
C LYS A 116 12.43 -6.11 6.49
N ASN A 117 12.20 -5.31 5.45
CA ASN A 117 12.09 -5.76 4.07
C ASN A 117 13.49 -5.87 3.46
N PRO A 118 14.08 -7.08 3.40
CA PRO A 118 15.49 -7.23 3.06
C PRO A 118 15.74 -6.95 1.58
N VAL A 119 16.78 -6.19 1.29
CA VAL A 119 17.27 -5.98 -0.09
C VAL A 119 18.74 -6.38 -0.16
N SER A 120 19.11 -7.09 -1.22
CA SER A 120 20.50 -7.50 -1.45
C SER A 120 21.43 -6.29 -1.45
N GLY A 121 22.57 -6.41 -0.77
CA GLY A 121 23.54 -5.33 -0.59
C GLY A 121 23.25 -4.39 0.59
N PHE A 122 22.10 -4.49 1.24
CA PHE A 122 21.77 -3.73 2.46
C PHE A 122 21.72 -4.67 3.68
N SER A 123 22.81 -4.71 4.45
CA SER A 123 22.96 -5.66 5.57
C SER A 123 22.04 -5.36 6.76
N TYR A 124 21.88 -4.09 7.14
CA TYR A 124 21.23 -3.73 8.40
C TYR A 124 19.76 -3.31 8.23
N TYR A 125 19.50 -2.36 7.34
CA TYR A 125 18.17 -1.80 7.09
C TYR A 125 17.52 -2.42 5.87
N GLY A 126 16.19 -2.55 5.93
CA GLY A 126 15.38 -2.82 4.75
C GLY A 126 15.07 -1.56 3.95
N LEU A 127 14.46 -1.74 2.78
CA LEU A 127 14.00 -0.65 1.91
C LEU A 127 12.49 -0.77 1.64
N PRO A 128 11.80 0.35 1.38
CA PRO A 128 10.41 0.32 0.93
C PRO A 128 10.27 -0.49 -0.36
N SER A 129 9.15 -1.20 -0.55
CA SER A 129 8.93 -1.93 -1.81
C SER A 129 8.91 -1.00 -3.01
N ALA A 130 8.32 0.18 -2.86
CA ALA A 130 8.21 1.19 -3.91
C ALA A 130 9.53 1.89 -4.30
N ILE A 131 10.69 1.51 -3.72
CA ILE A 131 11.96 2.22 -3.92
C ILE A 131 12.36 2.36 -5.39
N ALA A 132 12.11 1.32 -6.20
CA ALA A 132 12.37 1.34 -7.64
C ALA A 132 11.47 2.33 -8.41
N GLY A 133 10.31 2.68 -7.84
CA GLY A 133 9.32 3.58 -8.40
C GLY A 133 9.52 5.05 -8.04
N MET A 134 10.47 5.39 -7.16
CA MET A 134 10.61 6.73 -6.57
C MET A 134 10.76 7.84 -7.63
N ILE A 135 11.52 7.59 -8.70
CA ILE A 135 11.67 8.58 -9.77
C ILE A 135 10.34 8.86 -10.48
N TYR A 136 9.49 7.85 -10.65
CA TYR A 136 8.19 7.98 -11.30
C TYR A 136 7.18 8.68 -10.41
N GLN A 137 7.22 8.47 -9.09
CA GLN A 137 6.43 9.24 -8.13
C GLN A 137 6.76 10.75 -8.20
N ILE A 138 8.05 11.09 -8.31
CA ILE A 138 8.48 12.49 -8.48
C ILE A 138 8.00 13.05 -9.82
N LEU A 139 8.04 12.26 -10.89
CA LEU A 139 7.57 12.69 -12.21
C LEU A 139 6.06 12.91 -12.25
N GLU A 140 5.27 11.99 -11.68
CA GLU A 140 3.81 12.11 -11.50
C GLU A 140 3.47 13.39 -10.73
N TYR A 141 4.09 13.60 -9.56
CA TYR A 141 3.93 14.83 -8.78
C TYR A 141 4.25 16.08 -9.60
N LYS A 142 5.36 16.08 -10.36
CA LYS A 142 5.76 17.23 -11.18
C LYS A 142 4.85 17.45 -12.38
N GLY A 143 4.33 16.40 -13.00
CA GLY A 143 3.37 16.48 -14.09
C GLY A 143 2.05 17.09 -13.61
N ALA A 144 1.53 16.60 -12.49
CA ALA A 144 0.36 17.17 -11.83
C ALA A 144 0.60 18.64 -11.43
N ARG A 145 1.78 18.95 -10.86
CA ARG A 145 2.16 20.30 -10.48
C ARG A 145 2.26 21.24 -11.69
N TYR A 146 2.83 20.79 -12.80
CA TYR A 146 2.90 21.55 -14.05
C TYR A 146 1.51 21.92 -14.56
N ASN A 147 0.58 20.96 -14.53
CA ASN A 147 -0.79 21.21 -14.93
C ASN A 147 -1.49 22.18 -13.96
N LEU A 148 -1.30 22.02 -12.65
CA LEU A 148 -1.82 22.96 -11.64
C LEU A 148 -1.26 24.37 -11.84
N ASP A 149 0.06 24.50 -12.03
CA ASP A 149 0.71 25.78 -12.28
C ASP A 149 0.22 26.41 -13.60
N ASN A 150 -0.10 25.62 -14.63
CA ASN A 150 -0.72 26.13 -15.85
C ASN A 150 -2.15 26.62 -15.62
N PHE A 151 -2.95 25.92 -14.80
CA PHE A 151 -4.28 26.38 -14.41
C PHE A 151 -4.22 27.67 -13.59
N ASP A 152 -3.37 27.71 -12.57
CA ASP A 152 -3.24 28.84 -11.64
C ASP A 152 -2.63 30.07 -12.30
N ASN A 153 -1.55 29.88 -13.07
CA ASN A 153 -0.84 31.00 -13.67
C ASN A 153 -1.51 31.47 -14.97
N ASN A 154 -2.29 30.62 -15.65
CA ASN A 154 -2.91 30.87 -16.95
C ASN A 154 -1.90 31.57 -17.89
N MET A 155 -0.63 31.14 -17.78
CA MET A 155 0.55 31.93 -18.16
C MET A 155 0.89 31.84 -19.63
N VAL A 156 0.05 31.13 -20.38
CA VAL A 156 0.11 31.21 -21.83
C VAL A 156 -0.46 32.57 -22.21
N VAL A 157 0.46 33.51 -22.51
CA VAL A 157 0.11 34.72 -23.22
C VAL A 157 -0.65 34.26 -24.46
N SER A 158 -1.95 34.44 -24.49
CA SER A 158 -2.78 34.01 -25.62
C SER A 158 -2.63 34.97 -26.78
N ALA A 159 -2.30 36.22 -26.48
CA ALA A 159 -1.99 37.21 -27.49
C ALA A 159 -1.05 38.31 -26.98
N LEU A 160 -0.17 38.76 -27.87
CA LEU A 160 0.59 40.01 -27.72
C LEU A 160 -0.16 41.12 -28.48
N LEU A 161 -0.57 42.16 -27.77
CA LEU A 161 -1.19 43.37 -28.34
C LEU A 161 -0.13 44.47 -28.43
N ALA A 162 0.33 44.77 -29.64
CA ALA A 162 1.21 45.90 -29.90
C ALA A 162 0.37 47.16 -30.15
N LEU A 163 0.53 48.20 -29.32
CA LEU A 163 -0.19 49.48 -29.46
C LEU A 163 0.70 50.56 -30.06
N LYS A 164 0.26 51.16 -31.17
CA LYS A 164 0.90 52.32 -31.80
C LYS A 164 0.17 53.62 -31.44
N GLY A 165 0.92 54.67 -31.14
CA GLY A 165 0.41 56.04 -31.07
C GLY A 165 1.19 56.89 -30.06
N ASN A 166 0.98 58.21 -30.12
CA ASN A 166 1.48 59.16 -29.11
C ASN A 166 0.63 59.03 -27.82
N LEU A 167 0.53 57.81 -27.31
CA LEU A 167 -0.23 57.46 -26.11
C LEU A 167 0.61 57.83 -24.91
N SER A 168 0.04 58.58 -23.99
CA SER A 168 0.69 58.78 -22.70
C SER A 168 0.80 57.45 -21.95
N GLN A 169 1.82 57.30 -21.09
CA GLN A 169 2.00 56.11 -20.25
C GLN A 169 0.71 55.75 -19.47
N GLN A 170 -0.05 56.76 -19.04
CA GLN A 170 -1.32 56.57 -18.33
C GLN A 170 -2.43 55.98 -19.23
N GLU A 171 -2.48 56.35 -20.50
CA GLU A 171 -3.45 55.81 -21.45
C GLU A 171 -3.10 54.38 -21.84
N ALA A 172 -1.82 54.08 -22.05
CA ALA A 172 -1.32 52.73 -22.29
C ALA A 172 -1.64 51.80 -21.11
N ASP A 173 -1.39 52.23 -19.87
CA ASP A 173 -1.73 51.48 -18.66
C ASP A 173 -3.23 51.25 -18.50
N ARG A 174 -4.06 52.23 -18.88
CA ARG A 174 -5.53 52.11 -18.82
C ARG A 174 -6.04 51.11 -19.85
N ILE A 175 -5.51 51.13 -21.08
CA ILE A 175 -5.87 50.18 -22.14
C ILE A 175 -5.38 48.77 -21.74
N GLY A 176 -4.15 48.65 -21.23
CA GLY A 176 -3.59 47.40 -20.71
C GLY A 176 -4.44 46.79 -19.60
N LYS A 177 -4.80 47.58 -18.58
CA LYS A 177 -5.68 47.12 -17.48
C LYS A 177 -7.07 46.70 -17.99
N LYS A 178 -7.64 47.41 -18.96
CA LYS A 178 -8.96 47.07 -19.54
C LYS A 178 -8.91 45.80 -20.40
N ALA A 179 -7.84 45.61 -21.17
CA ALA A 179 -7.60 44.40 -21.95
C ALA A 179 -7.39 43.18 -21.03
N ILE A 180 -6.59 43.32 -19.98
CA ILE A 180 -6.40 42.31 -18.94
C ILE A 180 -7.75 41.97 -18.29
N GLN A 181 -8.50 42.94 -17.75
CA GLN A 181 -9.82 42.68 -17.14
C GLN A 181 -10.86 42.04 -18.09
N THR A 182 -10.78 42.35 -19.38
CA THR A 182 -11.71 41.81 -20.39
C THR A 182 -11.37 40.37 -20.74
N HIS A 183 -10.10 39.97 -20.67
CA HIS A 183 -9.61 38.64 -21.08
C HIS A 183 -9.13 37.74 -19.93
N THR A 184 -8.97 38.26 -18.70
CA THR A 184 -8.60 37.50 -17.50
C THR A 184 -9.76 37.45 -16.50
N GLY A 185 -10.16 36.26 -16.07
CA GLY A 185 -11.22 36.01 -15.09
C GLY A 185 -11.77 34.59 -15.24
N ASP A 186 -12.59 34.14 -14.27
CA ASP A 186 -13.23 32.82 -14.34
C ASP A 186 -14.06 32.68 -15.64
N GLY A 187 -13.81 31.60 -16.37
CA GLY A 187 -14.43 31.34 -17.67
C GLY A 187 -13.75 32.00 -18.89
N LYS A 188 -12.70 32.83 -18.70
CA LYS A 188 -11.95 33.46 -19.79
C LYS A 188 -10.54 32.90 -19.88
N ARG A 189 -10.19 32.32 -21.04
CA ARG A 189 -8.92 31.59 -21.24
C ARG A 189 -7.87 32.50 -21.91
N GLY A 190 -6.72 32.67 -21.26
CA GLY A 190 -5.52 33.34 -21.81
C GLY A 190 -5.29 34.79 -21.36
N ARG A 191 -4.03 35.16 -21.07
CA ARG A 191 -3.64 36.54 -20.75
C ARG A 191 -3.16 37.28 -22.01
N VAL A 192 -3.51 38.56 -22.14
CA VAL A 192 -3.02 39.43 -23.22
C VAL A 192 -1.84 40.26 -22.68
N MET A 193 -0.66 40.14 -23.29
CA MET A 193 0.47 41.01 -23.01
C MET A 193 0.36 42.25 -23.90
N VAL A 194 0.49 43.45 -23.34
CA VAL A 194 0.39 44.71 -24.10
C VAL A 194 1.76 45.38 -24.13
N VAL A 195 2.25 45.67 -25.33
CA VAL A 195 3.52 46.41 -25.55
C VAL A 195 3.20 47.68 -26.33
N ALA A 196 3.64 48.82 -25.83
CA ALA A 196 3.50 50.12 -26.50
C ALA A 196 4.89 50.68 -26.83
N SER A 197 5.08 51.21 -28.03
CA SER A 197 6.32 51.85 -28.48
C SER A 197 6.05 53.27 -28.96
N GLU A 198 6.87 54.23 -28.53
CA GLU A 198 6.86 55.62 -29.00
C GLU A 198 7.53 55.74 -30.40
N GLU A 199 8.46 54.85 -30.71
CA GLU A 199 9.11 54.78 -32.01
C GLU A 199 8.45 53.71 -32.89
N GLY A 200 7.61 54.21 -33.81
CA GLY A 200 7.16 53.61 -35.07
C GLY A 200 7.17 52.08 -35.23
N ILE A 201 6.23 51.37 -34.59
CA ILE A 201 5.76 50.08 -35.11
C ILE A 201 4.73 50.37 -36.23
N GLU A 202 4.79 49.67 -37.37
CA GLU A 202 3.78 49.80 -38.44
C GLU A 202 2.55 48.95 -38.11
N GLY A 203 1.44 49.61 -37.77
CA GLY A 203 0.17 48.95 -37.41
C GLY A 203 0.12 48.47 -35.96
N SER A 204 -1.09 48.45 -35.38
CA SER A 204 -1.33 47.70 -34.15
C SER A 204 -1.60 46.25 -34.52
N ASP A 205 -0.75 45.34 -34.08
CA ASP A 205 -0.85 43.91 -34.44
C ASP A 205 -1.16 43.06 -33.21
N LEU A 206 -1.91 41.98 -33.43
CA LEU A 206 -2.29 41.00 -32.42
C LEU A 206 -1.67 39.65 -32.79
N HIS A 207 -0.56 39.29 -32.14
CA HIS A 207 0.04 37.98 -32.34
C HIS A 207 -0.54 36.99 -31.34
N THR A 208 -1.36 36.05 -31.84
CA THR A 208 -1.88 34.95 -31.03
C THR A 208 -0.88 33.79 -30.97
N PHE A 209 -0.64 33.24 -29.77
CA PHE A 209 0.20 32.05 -29.61
C PHE A 209 -0.67 30.80 -29.58
N ASP A 210 -0.22 29.71 -30.24
CA ASP A 210 -0.92 28.44 -30.21
C ASP A 210 -0.71 27.77 -28.85
N THR A 211 -1.71 27.91 -27.99
CA THR A 211 -1.65 27.42 -26.62
C THR A 211 -2.02 25.93 -26.64
N ALA A 212 -1.04 25.03 -26.60
CA ALA A 212 -1.30 23.59 -26.44
C ALA A 212 -2.17 23.37 -25.20
N LYS A 213 -3.40 22.87 -25.42
CA LYS A 213 -4.53 22.98 -24.47
C LYS A 213 -5.04 21.64 -23.93
N ASP A 214 -4.50 20.52 -24.39
CA ASP A 214 -4.83 19.21 -23.85
C ASP A 214 -3.75 18.75 -22.88
N GLY A 215 -4.19 18.21 -21.73
CA GLY A 215 -3.40 17.88 -20.55
C GLY A 215 -1.98 17.47 -20.86
N SER A 216 -1.05 18.40 -20.69
CA SER A 216 0.37 18.13 -20.89
C SER A 216 0.79 17.02 -19.93
N PHE A 217 1.58 16.09 -20.44
CA PHE A 217 2.02 14.89 -19.73
C PHE A 217 0.95 13.83 -19.42
N SER A 218 -0.31 13.95 -19.86
CA SER A 218 -1.35 12.94 -19.58
C SER A 218 -0.93 11.50 -19.99
N GLU A 219 -0.42 11.32 -21.21
CA GLU A 219 0.07 9.99 -21.65
C GLU A 219 1.32 9.52 -20.87
N SER A 220 2.14 10.47 -20.41
CA SER A 220 3.31 10.14 -19.58
C SER A 220 2.89 9.76 -18.17
N ASP A 221 1.84 10.39 -17.64
CA ASP A 221 1.24 10.15 -16.34
C ASP A 221 0.68 8.73 -16.23
N ASP A 222 -0.01 8.26 -17.26
CA ASP A 222 -0.46 6.86 -17.36
C ASP A 222 0.73 5.89 -17.24
N LYS A 223 1.83 6.17 -17.97
CA LYS A 223 3.04 5.33 -17.94
C LYS A 223 3.73 5.39 -16.58
N TRP A 224 3.79 6.55 -15.93
CA TRP A 224 4.37 6.70 -14.60
C TRP A 224 3.55 5.96 -13.56
N THR A 225 2.22 6.10 -13.60
CA THR A 225 1.28 5.38 -12.73
C THR A 225 1.45 3.87 -12.84
N GLN A 226 1.52 3.32 -14.05
CA GLN A 226 1.77 1.88 -14.25
C GLN A 226 3.11 1.43 -13.64
N LYS A 227 4.17 2.24 -13.77
CA LYS A 227 5.47 1.93 -13.18
C LYS A 227 5.49 2.04 -11.66
N ILE A 228 4.72 2.97 -11.08
CA ILE A 228 4.54 3.09 -9.62
C ILE A 228 3.81 1.86 -9.08
N ILE A 229 2.76 1.40 -9.75
CA ILE A 229 2.01 0.20 -9.37
C ILE A 229 2.89 -1.04 -9.46
N LEU A 230 3.62 -1.19 -10.57
CA LEU A 230 4.57 -2.29 -10.75
C LEU A 230 5.68 -2.29 -9.70
N ALA A 231 6.18 -1.11 -9.29
CA ALA A 231 7.17 -1.00 -8.23
C ALA A 231 6.65 -1.45 -6.86
N ASN A 232 5.32 -1.49 -6.66
CA ASN A 232 4.70 -2.05 -5.46
C ASN A 232 4.26 -3.52 -5.65
N GLU A 233 4.70 -4.16 -6.74
CA GLU A 233 4.34 -5.53 -7.12
C GLU A 233 2.82 -5.76 -7.23
N TRP A 234 2.06 -4.69 -7.48
CA TRP A 234 0.60 -4.74 -7.54
C TRP A 234 0.08 -4.75 -8.97
N ASP A 235 -1.21 -5.05 -9.13
CA ASP A 235 -1.88 -5.04 -10.43
C ASP A 235 -2.77 -3.79 -10.59
N ALA A 236 -2.70 -3.16 -11.75
CA ALA A 236 -3.43 -1.93 -12.05
C ALA A 236 -4.96 -2.11 -11.99
N VAL A 237 -5.47 -3.28 -12.39
CA VAL A 237 -6.89 -3.59 -12.36
C VAL A 237 -7.40 -3.67 -10.93
N LEU A 238 -6.61 -4.27 -10.02
CA LEU A 238 -6.94 -4.31 -8.59
C LEU A 238 -6.82 -2.93 -7.92
N ALA A 239 -5.95 -2.05 -8.44
CA ALA A 239 -5.87 -0.65 -8.03
C ALA A 239 -7.04 0.22 -8.57
N GLY A 240 -7.99 -0.37 -9.31
CA GLY A 240 -9.13 0.35 -9.89
C GLY A 240 -8.81 1.08 -11.20
N ILE A 241 -7.60 0.91 -11.75
CA ILE A 241 -7.21 1.48 -13.04
C ILE A 241 -7.66 0.53 -14.14
N GLN A 242 -8.80 0.85 -14.74
CA GLN A 242 -9.40 0.05 -15.81
C GLN A 242 -9.09 0.64 -17.17
N SER A 243 -8.47 -0.15 -18.04
CA SER A 243 -8.40 0.17 -19.47
C SER A 243 -9.69 -0.25 -20.17
N SER A 244 -10.02 0.38 -21.29
CA SER A 244 -11.13 -0.04 -22.16
C SER A 244 -11.03 -1.52 -22.59
N SER A 245 -9.80 -2.05 -22.68
CA SER A 245 -9.53 -3.46 -22.98
C SER A 245 -9.82 -4.43 -21.83
N THR A 246 -9.90 -3.93 -20.59
CA THR A 246 -10.12 -4.73 -19.37
C THR A 246 -11.61 -5.05 -19.18
N MET A 247 -12.50 -4.12 -19.53
CA MET A 247 -13.95 -4.25 -19.35
C MET A 247 -14.58 -5.40 -20.15
N GLY A 248 -13.95 -5.81 -21.26
CA GLY A 248 -14.41 -6.92 -22.11
C GLY A 248 -13.92 -8.31 -21.68
N LYS A 249 -13.05 -8.40 -20.66
CA LYS A 249 -12.50 -9.66 -20.18
C LYS A 249 -13.35 -10.12 -19.00
N GLY A 250 -14.16 -11.17 -19.20
CA GLY A 250 -15.14 -11.67 -18.21
C GLY A 250 -14.54 -12.03 -16.84
N SER A 251 -15.40 -12.50 -15.91
CA SER A 251 -15.06 -12.74 -14.49
C SER A 251 -13.78 -13.55 -14.25
N GLY A 252 -13.50 -14.56 -15.08
CA GLY A 252 -12.29 -15.39 -14.96
C GLY A 252 -10.96 -14.65 -15.16
N PHE A 253 -10.95 -13.46 -15.79
CA PHE A 253 -9.76 -12.63 -15.89
C PHE A 253 -9.38 -12.00 -14.54
N LEU A 254 -10.37 -11.47 -13.80
CA LEU A 254 -10.15 -10.87 -12.49
C LEU A 254 -9.70 -11.92 -11.48
N THR A 255 -10.31 -13.12 -11.49
CA THR A 255 -9.88 -14.23 -10.64
C THR A 255 -8.41 -14.56 -10.84
N LYS A 256 -7.94 -14.67 -12.09
CA LYS A 256 -6.52 -14.99 -12.38
C LYS A 256 -5.56 -13.93 -11.86
N ILE A 257 -5.93 -12.65 -11.93
CA ILE A 257 -5.13 -11.56 -11.36
C ILE A 257 -5.08 -11.68 -9.84
N ILE A 258 -6.23 -11.89 -9.19
CA ILE A 258 -6.30 -12.06 -7.73
C ILE A 258 -5.46 -13.27 -7.30
N GLU A 259 -5.55 -14.40 -8.00
CA GLU A 259 -4.74 -15.58 -7.72
C GLU A 259 -3.25 -15.31 -7.86
N HIS A 260 -2.85 -14.58 -8.92
CA HIS A 260 -1.46 -14.23 -9.16
C HIS A 260 -0.92 -13.39 -7.99
N ILE A 261 -1.58 -12.26 -7.70
CA ILE A 261 -1.18 -11.35 -6.61
C ILE A 261 -1.22 -12.05 -5.24
N ASN A 262 -2.21 -12.93 -5.02
CA ASN A 262 -2.29 -13.68 -3.78
C ASN A 262 -1.08 -14.61 -3.61
N LYS A 263 -0.63 -15.27 -4.67
CA LYS A 263 0.52 -16.19 -4.64
C LYS A 263 1.87 -15.48 -4.63
N THR A 264 1.99 -14.32 -5.30
CA THR A 264 3.27 -13.62 -5.46
C THR A 264 3.54 -12.58 -4.38
N VAL A 265 2.50 -11.92 -3.84
CA VAL A 265 2.67 -10.81 -2.89
C VAL A 265 2.05 -11.14 -1.53
N ILE A 266 0.76 -11.48 -1.50
CA ILE A 266 0.01 -11.56 -0.24
C ILE A 266 0.47 -12.74 0.63
N LEU A 267 0.51 -13.96 0.09
CA LEU A 267 0.90 -15.15 0.84
C LEU A 267 2.36 -15.09 1.30
N PRO A 268 3.34 -14.69 0.46
CA PRO A 268 4.72 -14.49 0.91
C PRO A 268 4.83 -13.46 2.04
N ALA A 269 4.15 -12.31 1.93
CA ALA A 269 4.17 -11.29 3.00
C ALA A 269 3.53 -11.81 4.30
N GLN A 270 2.45 -12.59 4.21
CA GLN A 270 1.83 -13.23 5.37
C GLN A 270 2.77 -14.25 6.03
N GLN A 271 3.47 -15.05 5.22
CA GLN A 271 4.45 -16.04 5.71
C GLN A 271 5.62 -15.33 6.40
N ASP A 272 6.18 -14.31 5.77
CA ASP A 272 7.27 -13.50 6.33
C ASP A 272 6.90 -12.89 7.69
N LEU A 273 5.73 -12.25 7.77
CA LEU A 273 5.21 -11.71 9.03
C LEU A 273 5.01 -12.81 10.09
N MET A 274 4.49 -13.97 9.69
CA MET A 274 4.27 -15.09 10.62
C MET A 274 5.57 -15.66 11.14
N ASP A 275 6.56 -15.88 10.28
CA ASP A 275 7.81 -16.53 10.63
C ASP A 275 8.74 -15.60 11.42
N ASN A 276 8.90 -14.36 10.97
CA ASN A 276 9.85 -13.41 11.56
C ASN A 276 9.29 -12.67 12.78
N VAL A 277 7.98 -12.42 12.83
CA VAL A 277 7.35 -11.61 13.88
C VAL A 277 6.49 -12.47 14.81
N TRP A 278 5.39 -13.03 14.31
CA TRP A 278 4.39 -13.63 15.21
C TRP A 278 4.89 -14.91 15.87
N THR A 279 5.59 -15.79 15.15
CA THR A 279 6.17 -17.01 15.74
C THR A 279 7.12 -16.65 16.89
N THR A 280 7.96 -15.62 16.72
CA THR A 280 8.82 -15.09 17.76
C THR A 280 8.01 -14.55 18.94
N ILE A 281 7.00 -13.73 18.68
CA ILE A 281 6.11 -13.16 19.71
C ILE A 281 5.44 -14.26 20.52
N PHE A 282 4.85 -15.26 19.86
CA PHE A 282 4.13 -16.34 20.50
C PHE A 282 5.04 -17.26 21.28
N LYS A 283 6.26 -17.54 20.78
CA LYS A 283 7.28 -18.29 21.53
C LYS A 283 7.63 -17.57 22.83
N VAL A 284 8.00 -16.30 22.73
CA VAL A 284 8.42 -15.49 23.88
C VAL A 284 7.27 -15.29 24.87
N ALA A 285 6.05 -15.04 24.38
CA ALA A 285 4.86 -14.91 25.21
C ALA A 285 4.50 -16.25 25.87
N GLY A 286 4.60 -17.36 25.15
CA GLY A 286 4.34 -18.70 25.66
C GLY A 286 5.29 -19.08 26.80
N GLU A 287 6.59 -18.86 26.62
CA GLU A 287 7.61 -19.07 27.66
C GLU A 287 7.33 -18.23 28.92
N TRP A 288 6.94 -16.96 28.74
CA TRP A 288 6.63 -16.07 29.86
C TRP A 288 5.33 -16.47 30.59
N MET A 289 4.26 -16.72 29.83
CA MET A 289 2.93 -17.01 30.36
C MET A 289 2.78 -18.46 30.84
N GLY A 290 3.68 -19.36 30.44
CA GLY A 290 3.59 -20.79 30.72
C GLY A 290 2.63 -21.53 29.78
N TRP A 291 2.45 -21.04 28.55
CA TRP A 291 1.63 -21.70 27.53
C TRP A 291 2.52 -22.52 26.59
N ASP A 292 2.12 -23.76 26.34
CA ASP A 292 2.75 -24.60 25.32
C ASP A 292 2.01 -24.45 23.99
N LEU A 293 2.55 -23.58 23.13
CA LEU A 293 2.01 -23.34 21.79
C LEU A 293 2.67 -24.22 20.72
N SER A 294 3.62 -25.09 21.08
CA SER A 294 4.35 -25.95 20.12
C SER A 294 3.44 -26.91 19.34
N LYS A 295 2.26 -27.20 19.90
CA LYS A 295 1.27 -28.12 19.34
C LYS A 295 0.39 -27.48 18.26
N TYR A 296 0.43 -26.16 18.11
CA TYR A 296 -0.45 -25.43 17.20
C TYR A 296 0.34 -24.84 16.03
N LYS A 297 -0.15 -25.07 14.81
CA LYS A 297 0.35 -24.37 13.63
C LYS A 297 -0.45 -23.08 13.47
N LEU A 298 0.19 -21.96 13.80
CA LEU A 298 -0.40 -20.64 13.65
C LEU A 298 -0.33 -20.23 12.18
N ALA A 299 -1.43 -19.71 11.64
CA ALA A 299 -1.50 -19.20 10.28
C ALA A 299 -2.50 -18.05 10.20
N ILE A 300 -2.22 -17.09 9.33
CA ILE A 300 -3.20 -16.07 8.94
C ILE A 300 -4.20 -16.75 8.02
N LYS A 301 -5.48 -16.79 8.44
CA LYS A 301 -6.56 -17.35 7.62
C LYS A 301 -7.31 -16.21 6.96
N SER A 302 -7.37 -16.23 5.63
CA SER A 302 -8.29 -15.37 4.88
C SER A 302 -9.72 -15.86 5.09
N ASN A 303 -10.66 -14.94 5.29
CA ASN A 303 -12.08 -15.25 5.39
C ASN A 303 -12.72 -15.49 4.02
N VAL A 304 -12.05 -15.14 2.93
CA VAL A 304 -12.50 -15.37 1.56
C VAL A 304 -11.71 -16.54 1.00
N ASP A 305 -12.41 -17.61 0.63
CA ASP A 305 -11.82 -18.70 -0.13
C ASP A 305 -11.62 -18.26 -1.58
N ILE A 306 -10.42 -17.78 -1.87
CA ILE A 306 -10.01 -17.37 -3.22
C ILE A 306 -10.01 -18.61 -4.15
N SER A 307 -9.89 -19.83 -3.64
CA SER A 307 -9.99 -21.05 -4.46
C SER A 307 -11.41 -21.28 -4.96
N GLY A 308 -12.42 -20.85 -4.19
CA GLY A 308 -13.83 -20.89 -4.60
C GLY A 308 -14.21 -19.86 -5.68
N LEU A 309 -13.31 -18.92 -6.00
CA LEU A 309 -13.45 -17.99 -7.12
C LEU A 309 -12.88 -18.55 -8.44
N THR A 310 -12.19 -19.69 -8.39
CA THR A 310 -11.61 -20.32 -9.58
C THR A 310 -12.66 -21.04 -10.42
N ASP A 311 -12.57 -20.90 -11.74
CA ASP A 311 -13.37 -21.65 -12.73
C ASP A 311 -12.95 -23.14 -12.80
N VAL A 312 -12.50 -23.73 -11.69
CA VAL A 312 -12.25 -25.17 -11.61
C VAL A 312 -13.61 -25.83 -11.37
N ASP A 313 -14.14 -26.49 -12.39
CA ASP A 313 -15.34 -27.30 -12.23
C ASP A 313 -15.04 -28.51 -11.34
N ILE A 314 -15.21 -28.35 -10.03
CA ILE A 314 -15.05 -29.42 -9.02
C ILE A 314 -16.27 -30.35 -8.97
N THR A 315 -17.35 -30.06 -9.72
CA THR A 315 -18.58 -30.85 -9.81
C THR A 315 -18.36 -32.37 -9.96
N PRO A 316 -17.39 -32.89 -10.74
CA PRO A 316 -17.21 -34.33 -10.87
C PRO A 316 -16.56 -35.00 -9.65
N ALA A 317 -15.96 -34.25 -8.72
CA ALA A 317 -15.15 -34.80 -7.63
C ALA A 317 -15.69 -34.51 -6.22
N VAL A 318 -16.77 -33.73 -6.08
CA VAL A 318 -17.36 -33.37 -4.78
C VAL A 318 -18.78 -33.87 -4.63
N THR A 319 -19.13 -34.29 -3.41
CA THR A 319 -20.48 -34.72 -3.05
C THR A 319 -21.38 -33.53 -2.72
N VAL A 320 -22.69 -33.73 -2.79
CA VAL A 320 -23.67 -32.66 -2.50
C VAL A 320 -23.54 -32.13 -1.07
N ASN A 321 -23.25 -32.99 -0.10
CA ASN A 321 -23.10 -32.58 1.30
C ASN A 321 -21.79 -31.81 1.55
N GLU A 322 -20.67 -32.19 0.93
CA GLU A 322 -19.42 -31.40 1.01
C GLU A 322 -19.60 -29.97 0.48
N VAL A 323 -20.38 -29.79 -0.58
CA VAL A 323 -20.70 -28.46 -1.14
C VAL A 323 -21.67 -27.68 -0.25
N ARG A 324 -22.61 -28.35 0.43
CA ARG A 324 -23.53 -27.71 1.37
C ARG A 324 -22.82 -27.25 2.63
N GLU A 325 -21.93 -28.07 3.17
CA GLU A 325 -21.06 -27.70 4.29
C GLU A 325 -20.19 -26.49 3.94
N ALA A 326 -19.54 -26.51 2.78
CA ALA A 326 -18.74 -25.37 2.30
C ALA A 326 -19.54 -24.07 2.14
N LYS A 327 -20.85 -24.17 1.88
CA LYS A 327 -21.78 -23.02 1.76
C LYS A 327 -22.55 -22.70 3.04
N GLY A 328 -22.30 -23.43 4.14
CA GLY A 328 -22.99 -23.23 5.42
C GLY A 328 -24.47 -23.65 5.43
N LEU A 329 -24.87 -24.56 4.55
CA LEU A 329 -26.21 -25.14 4.49
C LEU A 329 -26.27 -26.47 5.26
N PRO A 330 -27.42 -26.84 5.85
CA PRO A 330 -27.58 -28.14 6.49
C PRO A 330 -27.50 -29.30 5.49
N ASP A 331 -26.96 -30.42 5.95
CA ASP A 331 -26.78 -31.65 5.15
C ASP A 331 -28.10 -32.17 4.59
N ASP A 332 -28.07 -32.72 3.37
CA ASP A 332 -29.18 -33.52 2.87
C ASP A 332 -29.15 -34.90 3.53
N PRO A 333 -30.21 -35.33 4.25
CA PRO A 333 -30.29 -36.68 4.78
C PRO A 333 -30.71 -37.71 3.72
N THR A 334 -31.07 -37.29 2.50
CA THR A 334 -31.44 -38.21 1.41
C THR A 334 -30.23 -38.78 0.69
N GLU A 335 -30.42 -39.88 -0.07
CA GLU A 335 -29.36 -40.48 -0.91
C GLU A 335 -28.70 -39.48 -1.88
N LYS A 336 -29.37 -38.37 -2.20
CA LYS A 336 -28.80 -37.30 -3.04
C LYS A 336 -27.67 -36.54 -2.35
N GLY A 337 -27.61 -36.52 -1.02
CA GLY A 337 -26.57 -35.84 -0.23
C GLY A 337 -25.19 -36.48 -0.36
N SER A 338 -25.14 -37.80 -0.49
CA SER A 338 -23.90 -38.58 -0.62
C SER A 338 -23.46 -38.83 -2.07
N MET A 339 -24.27 -38.43 -3.05
CA MET A 339 -23.91 -38.57 -4.48
C MET A 339 -22.95 -37.45 -4.93
N TYR A 340 -22.07 -37.79 -5.86
CA TYR A 340 -21.24 -36.81 -6.56
C TYR A 340 -22.11 -35.94 -7.48
N LEU A 341 -21.84 -34.63 -7.55
CA LEU A 341 -22.64 -33.75 -8.40
C LEU A 341 -22.55 -34.12 -9.90
N GLY A 342 -21.45 -34.74 -10.34
CA GLY A 342 -21.29 -35.26 -11.70
C GLY A 342 -22.33 -36.34 -12.06
N GLU A 343 -22.69 -37.21 -11.12
CA GLU A 343 -23.67 -38.29 -11.33
C GLU A 343 -25.11 -37.76 -11.36
N LEU A 344 -25.39 -36.70 -10.61
CA LEU A 344 -26.69 -36.02 -10.59
C LEU A 344 -26.96 -35.27 -11.89
N LYS A 345 -25.93 -34.62 -12.48
CA LYS A 345 -26.04 -33.99 -13.81
C LYS A 345 -26.33 -35.03 -14.91
N GLY A 346 -25.70 -36.21 -14.85
CA GLY A 346 -25.95 -37.30 -15.80
C GLY A 346 -27.39 -37.87 -15.72
N LYS A 347 -27.93 -38.04 -14.51
CA LYS A 347 -29.32 -38.52 -14.33
C LYS A 347 -30.39 -37.53 -14.79
N GLN A 348 -30.14 -36.22 -14.68
CA GLN A 348 -31.08 -35.21 -15.19
C GLN A 348 -31.12 -35.16 -16.73
N GLN A 349 -30.01 -35.45 -17.41
CA GLN A 349 -29.99 -35.53 -18.88
C GLN A 349 -30.70 -36.79 -19.40
N ASN A 350 -30.55 -37.94 -18.73
CA ASN A 350 -31.25 -39.18 -19.13
C ASN A 350 -32.77 -39.10 -18.89
N ASN A 351 -33.21 -38.51 -17.78
CA ASN A 351 -34.65 -38.34 -17.52
C ASN A 351 -35.36 -37.44 -18.56
N ASN A 352 -34.65 -36.54 -19.22
CA ASN A 352 -35.23 -35.72 -20.30
C ASN A 352 -35.30 -36.45 -21.65
N GLN A 353 -34.53 -37.52 -21.85
CA GLN A 353 -34.64 -38.37 -23.05
C GLN A 353 -35.78 -39.38 -22.93
N ASP A 354 -36.01 -39.94 -21.74
CA ASP A 354 -37.07 -40.95 -21.52
C ASP A 354 -38.51 -40.38 -21.54
N VAL A 355 -38.69 -39.05 -21.43
CA VAL A 355 -40.02 -38.42 -21.54
C VAL A 355 -40.46 -38.24 -23.01
N GLN A 356 -39.55 -38.32 -23.99
CA GLN A 356 -39.91 -38.22 -25.42
C GLN A 356 -40.33 -39.56 -26.05
N THR A 357 -40.23 -40.67 -25.33
CA THR A 357 -40.57 -42.01 -25.84
C THR A 357 -41.68 -42.66 -25.00
N GLN A 358 -42.87 -42.05 -24.96
CA GLN A 358 -44.10 -42.80 -24.73
C GLN A 358 -44.89 -42.88 -26.05
N PRO A 359 -45.15 -44.08 -26.60
CA PRO A 359 -45.97 -44.21 -27.80
C PRO A 359 -47.44 -43.92 -27.46
N THR A 360 -48.03 -42.95 -28.17
CA THR A 360 -49.48 -42.76 -28.26
C THR A 360 -50.12 -44.04 -28.80
N ASN A 361 -50.85 -44.76 -27.96
CA ASN A 361 -51.72 -45.84 -28.41
C ASN A 361 -52.96 -45.23 -29.11
N ALA A 362 -53.29 -45.80 -30.27
CA ALA A 362 -54.50 -45.56 -31.03
C ALA A 362 -55.76 -46.09 -30.34
#